data_AF-A0A9E1N029-F1
#
_entry.id   AF-A0A9E1N029-F1
#
_cell.length_a   1.000
_cell.length_b   1.000
_cell.length_c   1.000
_cell.angle_alpha   90.00
_cell.angle_beta   90.00
_cell.angle_gamma   90.00
#
_symmetry.space_group_name_H-M   'P 1'
#
loop_
_entity.id
_entity.type
_entity.pdbx_description
1 polymer ?
#
loop_
_entity_poly.entity_id
_entity_poly.type
_entity_poly.pdbx_seq_one_letter_code
_entity_poly.pdbx_strand_id
1 'polypeptide(L)'
;MQLVWRDDVTPEALEADPKRLVALLETCPPASQEALSVPLYAAAAWLADAGLIEVADVDVPVEVPKIDGSRKVLRWAGAESEVVDATELKPNDTLVVPALYGGIRPAVGVWDPEATEPVEDRGDEAQWVQRGRAVLRVHRIPALMKAENEEELESALEDLTKEDGWRAEVATHLRRGRLWVDLPRDFAVLAGKRRRDANVDFIPGQETGSFLGRVVTLREHLAHVAQWARCFVDGLGLEPEIADDVVLAASLHDLGKADPRFQQILAGGDPVRAAQLNEPLAKSGMSPADRITQQRIQTRSGFPRGTRHELMSVALVEEIVRRQARDWELVLHLVGSHHGWCRPFAPPTVDPAPVLVEVEYEGTTLRGRSNHHLASVGSGVTERFWSLNRRYGVHGLAWLEAIVRLADHRGSERGGVR
;
A
#
# COMPACT_ATOMS: atom_id res chain seq x y z
N MET A 1 13.13 9.88 -5.08
CA MET A 1 12.24 10.95 -5.57
C MET A 1 10.81 10.56 -5.27
N GLN A 2 9.91 11.52 -5.10
CA GLN A 2 8.47 11.24 -5.03
C GLN A 2 7.78 11.80 -6.28
N LEU A 3 7.08 10.96 -7.04
CA LEU A 3 6.28 11.39 -8.19
C LEU A 3 4.80 11.38 -7.83
N VAL A 4 4.06 12.43 -8.22
CA VAL A 4 2.62 12.59 -7.99
C VAL A 4 1.96 13.00 -9.30
N TRP A 5 0.94 12.26 -9.75
CA TRP A 5 0.25 12.52 -11.01
C TRP A 5 -1.02 13.32 -10.79
N ARG A 6 -1.16 14.44 -11.51
CA ARG A 6 -2.34 15.32 -11.43
C ARG A 6 -2.85 15.65 -12.84
N ASP A 7 -4.16 15.54 -13.07
CA ASP A 7 -4.73 15.91 -14.38
C ASP A 7 -4.79 17.42 -14.55
N ASP A 8 -4.84 18.15 -13.43
CA ASP A 8 -4.94 19.61 -13.46
C ASP A 8 -3.61 20.29 -13.82
N VAL A 9 -2.52 19.52 -13.76
CA VAL A 9 -1.20 19.92 -14.22
C VAL A 9 -1.06 19.40 -15.64
N THR A 10 -1.15 20.28 -16.63
CA THR A 10 -0.92 19.90 -18.04
C THR A 10 0.43 20.42 -18.52
N PRO A 11 1.03 19.82 -19.57
CA PRO A 11 2.29 20.32 -20.14
C PRO A 11 2.20 21.78 -20.56
N GLU A 12 1.07 22.19 -21.14
CA GLU A 12 0.83 23.57 -21.57
C GLU A 12 0.72 24.52 -20.37
N ALA A 13 0.06 24.08 -19.29
CA ALA A 13 -0.09 24.88 -18.07
C ALA A 13 1.23 25.09 -17.34
N LEU A 14 2.14 24.10 -17.37
CA LEU A 14 3.49 24.21 -16.82
C LEU A 14 4.33 25.28 -17.52
N GLU A 15 4.08 25.55 -18.80
CA GLU A 15 4.78 26.60 -19.52
C GLU A 15 4.07 27.96 -19.44
N ALA A 16 2.74 27.95 -19.54
CA ALA A 16 1.96 29.17 -19.68
C ALA A 16 1.67 29.86 -18.34
N ASP A 17 1.40 29.10 -17.27
CA ASP A 17 0.94 29.67 -15.99
C ASP A 17 1.33 28.83 -14.75
N PRO A 18 2.63 28.72 -14.41
CA PRO A 18 3.10 27.98 -13.23
C PRO A 18 2.46 28.43 -11.92
N LYS A 19 2.28 29.75 -11.74
CA LYS A 19 1.76 30.32 -10.49
C LYS A 19 0.33 29.86 -10.22
N ARG A 20 -0.48 29.71 -11.27
CA ARG A 20 -1.83 29.15 -11.16
C ARG A 20 -1.81 27.70 -10.69
N LEU A 21 -0.91 26.88 -11.22
CA LEU A 21 -0.77 25.48 -10.81
C LEU A 21 -0.42 25.37 -9.32
N VAL A 22 0.48 26.24 -8.83
CA VAL A 22 0.83 26.29 -7.40
C VAL A 22 -0.40 26.60 -6.55
N ALA A 23 -1.16 27.65 -6.89
CA ALA A 23 -2.37 28.01 -6.14
C ALA A 23 -3.42 26.89 -6.11
N LEU A 24 -3.60 26.19 -7.24
CA LEU A 24 -4.50 25.04 -7.30
C LEU A 24 -4.03 23.91 -6.39
N LEU A 25 -2.75 23.55 -6.48
CA LEU A 25 -2.17 22.51 -5.64
C LEU A 25 -2.18 22.89 -4.16
N GLU A 26 -2.06 24.16 -3.77
CA GLU A 26 -2.19 24.55 -2.36
C GLU A 26 -3.57 24.24 -1.76
N THR A 27 -4.63 24.22 -2.57
CA THR A 27 -5.97 23.82 -2.12
C THR A 27 -6.15 22.31 -1.98
N CYS A 28 -5.43 21.54 -2.79
CA CYS A 28 -5.42 20.07 -2.76
C CYS A 28 -3.96 19.56 -2.78
N PRO A 29 -3.20 19.81 -1.69
CA PRO A 29 -1.74 19.65 -1.69
C PRO A 29 -1.31 18.20 -1.82
N PRO A 30 -0.25 17.90 -2.59
CA PRO A 30 0.32 16.57 -2.71
C PRO A 30 0.46 15.86 -1.37
N ALA A 31 0.05 14.60 -1.33
CA ALA A 31 0.04 13.75 -0.15
C ALA A 31 0.78 12.43 -0.43
N SER A 32 1.22 11.73 0.61
CA SER A 32 2.06 10.54 0.42
C SER A 32 1.28 9.34 -0.15
N GLN A 33 -0.04 9.31 0.02
CA GLN A 33 -0.88 8.23 -0.54
C GLN A 33 -1.03 8.25 -2.06
N GLU A 34 -0.73 9.38 -2.69
CA GLU A 34 -0.73 9.53 -4.15
C GLU A 34 0.70 9.62 -4.73
N ALA A 35 1.72 9.44 -3.87
CA ALA A 35 3.12 9.55 -4.25
C ALA A 35 3.75 8.18 -4.53
N LEU A 36 4.54 8.10 -5.59
CA LEU A 36 5.35 6.93 -5.93
C LEU A 36 6.84 7.25 -5.72
N SER A 37 7.52 6.41 -4.95
CA SER A 37 8.96 6.53 -4.75
C SER A 37 9.71 5.94 -5.95
N VAL A 38 10.47 6.78 -6.66
CA VAL A 38 11.27 6.38 -7.84
C VAL A 38 12.73 6.82 -7.66
N PRO A 39 13.73 6.03 -8.09
CA PRO A 39 15.12 6.46 -8.10
C PRO A 39 15.34 7.73 -8.93
N LEU A 40 16.27 8.59 -8.52
CA LEU A 40 16.55 9.87 -9.20
C LEU A 40 16.90 9.66 -10.68
N TYR A 41 17.78 8.70 -10.98
CA TYR A 41 18.19 8.42 -12.36
C TYR A 41 17.02 7.96 -13.23
N ALA A 42 16.11 7.14 -12.68
CA ALA A 42 14.96 6.61 -13.40
C ALA A 42 13.95 7.72 -13.72
N ALA A 43 13.70 8.62 -12.76
CA ALA A 43 12.87 9.79 -12.99
C ALA A 43 13.49 10.76 -14.01
N ALA A 44 14.80 11.01 -13.91
CA ALA A 44 15.51 11.90 -14.83
C ALA A 44 15.52 11.35 -16.27
N ALA A 45 15.82 10.07 -16.44
CA ALA A 45 15.79 9.40 -17.75
C ALA A 45 14.40 9.42 -18.39
N TRP A 46 13.36 9.15 -17.58
CA TRP A 46 11.97 9.17 -18.02
C TRP A 46 11.52 10.57 -18.46
N LEU A 47 11.86 11.62 -17.70
CA LEU A 47 11.55 12.99 -18.09
C LEU A 47 12.36 13.46 -19.31
N ALA A 48 13.57 12.94 -19.50
CA ALA A 48 14.39 13.24 -20.67
C ALA A 48 13.98 12.46 -21.93
N ASP A 49 12.99 11.56 -21.84
CA ASP A 49 12.59 10.62 -22.91
C ASP A 49 13.78 9.77 -23.41
N ALA A 50 14.76 9.51 -22.53
CA ALA A 50 16.02 8.86 -22.86
C ALA A 50 15.93 7.31 -22.89
N GLY A 51 14.74 6.75 -22.68
CA GLY A 51 14.53 5.31 -22.49
C GLY A 51 15.01 4.79 -21.13
N LEU A 52 14.90 3.48 -20.91
CA LEU A 52 15.47 2.79 -19.75
C LEU A 52 16.99 2.85 -19.82
N ILE A 53 17.61 3.64 -18.94
CA ILE A 53 19.05 3.58 -18.72
C ILE A 53 19.30 2.43 -17.73
N GLU A 54 19.84 1.32 -18.23
CA GLU A 54 20.42 0.27 -17.38
C GLU A 54 21.61 0.88 -16.61
N VAL A 55 21.43 1.17 -15.33
CA VAL A 55 22.52 1.59 -14.45
C VAL A 55 22.77 0.46 -13.47
N ALA A 56 23.95 -0.16 -13.61
CA ALA A 56 24.49 -1.02 -12.56
C ALA A 56 24.72 -0.19 -11.29
N ASP A 57 24.42 -0.78 -10.14
CA ASP A 57 24.40 -0.19 -8.79
C ASP A 57 25.76 0.40 -8.38
N VAL A 58 26.10 1.57 -8.91
CA VAL A 58 27.30 2.34 -8.60
C VAL A 58 26.88 3.81 -8.44
N ASP A 59 27.23 4.40 -7.30
CA ASP A 59 27.10 5.83 -6.99
C ASP A 59 28.03 6.68 -7.89
N VAL A 60 27.80 6.66 -9.20
CA VAL A 60 28.42 7.59 -10.14
C VAL A 60 27.40 8.69 -10.43
N PRO A 61 27.80 9.97 -10.46
CA PRO A 61 26.95 11.00 -11.02
C PRO A 61 26.57 10.59 -12.44
N VAL A 62 25.30 10.23 -12.65
CA VAL A 62 24.78 9.97 -14.00
C VAL A 62 24.75 11.32 -14.70
N GLU A 63 25.64 11.53 -15.67
CA GLU A 63 25.51 12.63 -16.61
C GLU A 63 24.24 12.36 -17.43
N VAL A 64 23.14 13.01 -17.04
CA VAL A 64 21.90 13.01 -17.82
C VAL A 64 22.19 13.80 -19.09
N PRO A 65 22.13 13.19 -20.28
CA PRO A 65 22.35 13.92 -21.53
C PRO A 65 21.34 15.08 -21.62
N LYS A 66 21.81 16.29 -21.96
CA LYS A 66 20.90 17.38 -22.34
C LYS A 66 20.22 16.99 -23.64
N ILE A 67 18.99 16.50 -23.55
CA ILE A 67 18.12 16.27 -24.69
C ILE A 67 17.22 17.49 -24.82
N ASP A 68 17.23 18.15 -25.98
CA ASP A 68 16.26 19.20 -26.31
C ASP A 68 14.85 18.60 -26.31
N GLY A 69 13.94 19.14 -25.49
CA GLY A 69 12.55 18.68 -25.38
C GLY A 69 12.21 17.84 -24.14
N SER A 70 12.99 17.93 -23.06
CA SER A 70 12.70 17.27 -21.79
C SER A 70 11.32 17.67 -21.23
N ARG A 71 10.59 16.69 -20.70
CA ARG A 71 9.30 16.89 -20.04
C ARG A 71 9.47 17.76 -18.81
N LYS A 72 8.77 18.89 -18.78
CA LYS A 72 8.71 19.77 -17.61
C LYS A 72 7.78 19.19 -16.55
N VAL A 73 8.12 19.46 -15.28
CA VAL A 73 7.34 19.05 -14.11
C VAL A 73 7.34 20.17 -13.07
N LEU A 74 6.40 20.15 -12.12
CA LEU A 74 6.42 21.09 -11.00
C LEU A 74 7.12 20.45 -9.80
N ARG A 75 8.24 21.02 -9.33
CA ARG A 75 8.80 20.68 -8.02
C ARG A 75 7.94 21.30 -6.94
N TRP A 76 7.35 20.46 -6.10
CA TRP A 76 6.48 20.89 -5.02
C TRP A 76 7.28 21.28 -3.77
N ALA A 77 7.14 22.56 -3.39
CA ALA A 77 7.68 23.16 -2.17
C ALA A 77 6.67 24.14 -1.53
N GLY A 78 5.37 23.86 -1.69
CA GLY A 78 4.31 24.79 -1.26
C GLY A 78 4.31 26.06 -2.12
N ALA A 79 4.27 27.23 -1.48
CA ALA A 79 4.27 28.52 -2.18
C ALA A 79 5.54 28.78 -3.01
N GLU A 80 6.65 28.12 -2.68
CA GLU A 80 7.95 28.23 -3.37
C GLU A 80 8.11 27.18 -4.49
N SER A 81 7.02 26.54 -4.91
CA SER A 81 7.05 25.55 -5.99
C SER A 81 7.43 26.19 -7.32
N GLU A 82 8.23 25.47 -8.10
CA GLU A 82 8.76 25.95 -9.38
C GLU A 82 8.76 24.85 -10.44
N VAL A 83 8.75 25.25 -11.70
CA VAL A 83 8.81 24.30 -12.82
C VAL A 83 10.26 23.98 -13.11
N VAL A 84 10.57 22.69 -13.18
CA VAL A 84 11.91 22.15 -13.39
C VAL A 84 11.90 21.12 -14.52
N ASP A 85 13.07 20.87 -15.08
CA ASP A 85 13.31 19.77 -16.02
C ASP A 85 14.18 18.65 -15.43
N ALA A 86 14.47 17.63 -16.25
CA ALA A 86 15.26 16.47 -15.87
C ALA A 86 16.67 16.81 -15.33
N THR A 87 17.25 17.96 -15.70
CA THR A 87 18.61 18.37 -15.31
C THR A 87 18.66 19.08 -13.96
N GLU A 88 17.51 19.53 -13.45
CA GLU A 88 17.39 20.33 -12.23
C GLU A 88 16.88 19.52 -11.01
N LEU A 89 16.68 18.22 -11.20
CA LEU A 89 16.18 17.29 -10.18
C LEU A 89 17.20 17.07 -9.06
N LYS A 90 16.72 17.05 -7.81
CA LYS A 90 17.54 16.81 -6.62
C LYS A 90 16.98 15.65 -5.79
N PRO A 91 17.83 14.89 -5.07
CA PRO A 91 17.36 13.89 -4.14
C PRO A 91 16.29 14.45 -3.18
N ASN A 92 15.25 13.65 -2.95
CA ASN A 92 14.09 14.00 -2.12
C ASN A 92 13.11 15.04 -2.68
N ASP A 93 13.24 15.50 -3.94
CA ASP A 93 12.17 16.33 -4.49
C ASP A 93 10.86 15.53 -4.59
N THR A 94 9.76 16.25 -4.37
CA THR A 94 8.41 15.82 -4.73
C THR A 94 8.05 16.50 -6.04
N LEU A 95 7.86 15.71 -7.09
CA LEU A 95 7.55 16.20 -8.42
C LEU A 95 6.07 15.92 -8.71
N VAL A 96 5.33 16.98 -9.01
CA VAL A 96 3.97 16.89 -9.53
C VAL A 96 4.06 16.90 -11.04
N VAL A 97 3.60 15.80 -11.64
CA VAL A 97 3.69 15.55 -13.07
C VAL A 97 2.29 15.50 -13.68
N PRO A 98 2.13 15.93 -14.95
CA PRO A 98 0.91 15.69 -15.69
C PRO A 98 0.53 14.21 -15.71
N ALA A 99 -0.74 13.92 -15.40
CA ALA A 99 -1.29 12.57 -15.52
C ALA A 99 -1.10 11.97 -16.92
N LEU A 100 -1.14 12.82 -17.94
CA LEU A 100 -0.93 12.46 -19.35
C LEU A 100 0.47 11.94 -19.67
N TYR A 101 1.45 12.09 -18.78
CA TYR A 101 2.80 11.58 -19.04
C TYR A 101 2.92 10.05 -18.93
N GLY A 102 1.94 9.37 -18.34
CA GLY A 102 2.03 7.92 -18.10
C GLY A 102 3.09 7.59 -17.04
N GLY A 103 3.86 6.53 -17.26
CA GLY A 103 4.87 6.06 -16.30
C GLY A 103 4.34 5.05 -15.28
N ILE A 104 3.04 4.75 -15.30
CA ILE A 104 2.42 3.71 -14.48
C ILE A 104 1.58 2.81 -15.38
N ARG A 105 1.81 1.50 -15.32
CA ARG A 105 0.97 0.53 -16.03
C ARG A 105 -0.41 0.45 -15.37
N PRO A 106 -1.51 0.89 -16.01
CA PRO A 106 -2.80 1.07 -15.34
C PRO A 106 -3.39 -0.20 -14.72
N ALA A 107 -3.17 -1.35 -15.36
CA ALA A 107 -3.68 -2.64 -14.88
C ALA A 107 -3.09 -3.08 -13.53
N VAL A 108 -1.87 -2.64 -13.21
CA VAL A 108 -1.09 -3.12 -12.05
C VAL A 108 -0.58 -1.99 -11.15
N GLY A 109 -0.66 -0.72 -11.54
CA GLY A 109 -0.21 0.39 -10.68
C GLY A 109 1.29 0.33 -10.34
N VAL A 110 2.10 -0.27 -11.22
CA VAL A 110 3.56 -0.40 -11.09
C VAL A 110 4.24 0.63 -12.00
N TRP A 111 5.37 1.17 -11.54
CA TRP A 111 6.24 2.03 -12.33
C TRP A 111 6.66 1.32 -13.62
N ASP A 112 6.34 1.93 -14.74
CA ASP A 112 6.66 1.45 -16.08
C ASP A 112 6.96 2.68 -16.94
N PRO A 113 8.24 3.06 -17.12
CA PRO A 113 8.60 4.29 -17.81
C PRO A 113 8.18 4.31 -19.28
N GLU A 114 7.85 3.15 -19.87
CA GLU A 114 7.36 3.03 -21.24
C GLU A 114 5.84 3.15 -21.35
N ALA A 115 5.11 3.07 -20.23
CA ALA A 115 3.66 3.25 -20.21
C ALA A 115 3.29 4.69 -20.57
N THR A 116 2.36 4.84 -21.51
CA THR A 116 1.94 6.16 -22.05
C THR A 116 0.50 6.50 -21.70
N GLU A 117 -0.23 5.54 -21.13
CA GLU A 117 -1.61 5.71 -20.73
C GLU A 117 -1.72 6.74 -19.59
N PRO A 118 -2.73 7.64 -19.61
CA PRO A 118 -2.93 8.58 -18.53
C PRO A 118 -3.09 7.90 -17.17
N VAL A 119 -2.38 8.42 -16.17
CA VAL A 119 -2.44 7.91 -14.79
C VAL A 119 -3.63 8.54 -14.05
N GLU A 120 -4.34 7.74 -13.26
CA GLU A 120 -5.43 8.24 -12.43
C GLU A 120 -4.94 9.23 -11.36
N ASP A 121 -5.48 10.44 -11.36
CA ASP A 121 -5.26 11.44 -10.32
C ASP A 121 -6.02 11.09 -9.03
N ARG A 122 -5.26 10.79 -7.97
CA ARG A 122 -5.79 10.39 -6.66
C ARG A 122 -5.73 11.52 -5.62
N GLY A 123 -5.58 12.76 -6.04
CA GLY A 123 -5.39 13.91 -5.14
C GLY A 123 -6.53 14.12 -4.15
N ASP A 124 -7.77 14.10 -4.63
CA ASP A 124 -8.97 14.30 -3.80
C ASP A 124 -9.16 13.14 -2.81
N GLU A 125 -8.97 11.91 -3.29
CA GLU A 125 -8.98 10.71 -2.47
C GLU A 125 -7.94 10.80 -1.35
N ALA A 126 -6.71 11.19 -1.69
CA ALA A 126 -5.62 11.29 -0.73
C ALA A 126 -5.88 12.35 0.36
N GLN A 127 -6.58 13.46 0.04
CA GLN A 127 -7.01 14.42 1.06
C GLN A 127 -8.01 13.80 2.04
N TRP A 128 -8.97 13.02 1.52
CA TRP A 128 -9.99 12.38 2.35
C TRP A 128 -9.40 11.26 3.21
N VAL A 129 -8.70 10.33 2.58
CA VAL A 129 -8.18 9.14 3.23
C VAL A 129 -7.08 9.56 4.22
N GLN A 130 -5.99 10.18 3.75
CA GLN A 130 -4.85 10.52 4.61
C GLN A 130 -5.13 11.67 5.58
N ARG A 131 -5.69 12.78 5.10
CA ARG A 131 -5.79 14.02 5.90
C ARG A 131 -7.15 14.20 6.56
N GLY A 132 -8.16 13.41 6.19
CA GLY A 132 -9.53 13.53 6.66
C GLY A 132 -10.20 14.85 6.27
N ARG A 133 -9.73 15.45 5.16
CA ARG A 133 -10.28 16.68 4.61
C ARG A 133 -11.22 16.31 3.46
N ALA A 134 -12.50 16.66 3.58
CA ALA A 134 -13.46 16.52 2.50
C ALA A 134 -13.19 17.64 1.49
N VAL A 135 -12.43 17.34 0.44
CA VAL A 135 -12.06 18.29 -0.62
C VAL A 135 -12.43 17.65 -1.95
N LEU A 136 -13.25 18.33 -2.75
CA LEU A 136 -13.53 17.95 -4.13
C LEU A 136 -13.18 19.12 -5.05
N ARG A 137 -12.29 18.87 -6.00
CA ARG A 137 -12.04 19.76 -7.13
C ARG A 137 -13.24 19.70 -8.08
N VAL A 138 -13.97 20.80 -8.20
CA VAL A 138 -15.27 20.85 -8.90
C VAL A 138 -15.11 20.47 -10.37
N HIS A 139 -14.07 20.98 -11.04
CA HIS A 139 -13.77 20.71 -12.46
C HIS A 139 -13.52 19.25 -12.80
N ARG A 140 -13.23 18.41 -11.80
CA ARG A 140 -13.07 16.97 -11.96
C ARG A 140 -14.39 16.22 -12.02
N ILE A 141 -15.48 16.85 -11.60
CA ILE A 141 -16.78 16.21 -11.46
C ILE A 141 -17.78 16.98 -12.34
N PRO A 142 -18.09 16.46 -13.55
CA PRO A 142 -18.95 17.16 -14.51
C PRO A 142 -20.32 17.57 -13.95
N ALA A 143 -20.88 16.80 -13.01
CA ALA A 143 -22.14 17.14 -12.35
C ALA A 143 -22.01 18.39 -11.45
N LEU A 144 -20.90 18.54 -10.72
CA LEU A 144 -20.66 19.72 -9.89
C LEU A 144 -20.32 20.95 -10.73
N MET A 145 -19.59 20.80 -11.84
CA MET A 145 -19.28 21.91 -12.75
C MET A 145 -20.49 22.54 -13.41
N LYS A 146 -21.53 21.74 -13.64
CA LYS A 146 -22.76 22.20 -14.31
C LYS A 146 -23.77 22.80 -13.35
N ALA A 147 -23.55 22.69 -12.05
CA ALA A 147 -24.46 23.23 -11.06
C ALA A 147 -24.34 24.76 -11.03
N GLU A 148 -25.41 25.46 -11.39
CA GLU A 148 -25.46 26.94 -11.41
C GLU A 148 -26.05 27.51 -10.12
N ASN A 149 -26.67 26.66 -9.29
CA ASN A 149 -27.31 27.05 -8.04
C ASN A 149 -27.17 25.96 -6.96
N GLU A 150 -27.55 26.31 -5.72
CA GLU A 150 -27.41 25.42 -4.55
C GLU A 150 -28.28 24.16 -4.64
N GLU A 151 -29.43 24.21 -5.31
CA GLU A 151 -30.34 23.07 -5.48
C GLU A 151 -29.74 22.03 -6.44
N GLU A 152 -29.20 22.48 -7.57
CA GLU A 152 -28.45 21.64 -8.51
C GLU A 152 -27.18 21.07 -7.88
N LEU A 153 -26.49 21.86 -7.05
CA LEU A 153 -25.29 21.41 -6.34
C LEU A 153 -25.62 20.32 -5.31
N GLU A 154 -26.70 20.47 -4.55
CA GLU A 154 -27.19 19.43 -3.64
C GLU A 154 -27.61 18.17 -4.38
N SER A 155 -28.28 18.30 -5.53
CA SER A 155 -28.65 17.16 -6.38
C SER A 155 -27.41 16.42 -6.88
N ALA A 156 -26.39 17.15 -7.36
CA ALA A 156 -25.14 16.56 -7.82
C ALA A 156 -24.37 15.86 -6.69
N LEU A 157 -24.34 16.44 -5.49
CA LEU A 157 -23.75 15.79 -4.31
C LEU A 157 -24.56 14.57 -3.89
N GLU A 158 -25.89 14.60 -3.98
CA GLU A 158 -26.73 13.44 -3.70
C GLU A 158 -26.47 12.28 -4.65
N ASP A 159 -26.31 12.56 -5.94
CA ASP A 159 -25.96 11.52 -6.90
C ASP A 159 -24.58 10.91 -6.61
N LEU A 160 -23.60 11.73 -6.22
CA LEU A 160 -22.29 11.23 -5.76
C LEU A 160 -22.40 10.33 -4.52
N THR A 161 -23.37 10.55 -3.62
CA THR A 161 -23.57 9.66 -2.46
C THR A 161 -24.07 8.27 -2.83
N LYS A 162 -24.55 8.07 -4.06
CA LYS A 162 -25.01 6.78 -4.58
C LYS A 162 -23.89 6.00 -5.26
N GLU A 163 -22.73 6.61 -5.48
CA GLU A 163 -21.52 5.91 -5.94
C GLU A 163 -20.96 5.01 -4.82
N ASP A 164 -20.08 4.09 -5.17
CA ASP A 164 -19.32 3.31 -4.20
C ASP A 164 -17.96 3.98 -3.92
N GLY A 165 -17.44 3.82 -2.69
CA GLY A 165 -16.10 4.25 -2.30
C GLY A 165 -15.98 5.67 -1.71
N TRP A 166 -14.78 6.25 -1.80
CA TRP A 166 -14.42 7.48 -1.08
C TRP A 166 -15.25 8.71 -1.49
N ARG A 167 -15.70 8.78 -2.76
CA ARG A 167 -16.50 9.90 -3.27
C ARG A 167 -17.85 10.01 -2.55
N ALA A 168 -18.50 8.89 -2.29
CA ALA A 168 -19.78 8.87 -1.59
C ALA A 168 -19.65 9.32 -0.12
N GLU A 169 -18.55 8.94 0.54
CA GLU A 169 -18.25 9.41 1.90
C GLU A 169 -17.99 10.91 1.94
N VAL A 170 -17.17 11.42 1.01
CA VAL A 170 -16.85 12.85 0.90
C VAL A 170 -18.12 13.65 0.58
N ALA A 171 -18.92 13.21 -0.38
CA ALA A 171 -20.18 13.87 -0.74
C ALA A 171 -21.15 13.92 0.44
N THR A 172 -21.32 12.80 1.16
CA THR A 172 -22.14 12.75 2.38
C THR A 172 -21.67 13.76 3.42
N HIS A 173 -20.36 13.93 3.55
CA HIS A 173 -19.78 14.89 4.49
C HIS A 173 -19.96 16.34 4.04
N LEU A 174 -19.77 16.64 2.75
CA LEU A 174 -19.95 17.98 2.17
C LEU A 174 -21.40 18.47 2.24
N ARG A 175 -22.40 17.57 2.16
CA ARG A 175 -23.81 17.90 2.37
C ARG A 175 -24.14 18.37 3.79
N ARG A 176 -23.33 17.99 4.80
CA ARG A 176 -23.50 18.43 6.20
C ARG A 176 -22.90 19.81 6.48
N GLY A 177 -22.09 20.33 5.57
CA GLY A 177 -21.42 21.61 5.71
C GLY A 177 -20.18 21.70 4.82
N ARG A 178 -20.24 22.59 3.84
CA ARG A 178 -19.18 22.88 2.88
C ARG A 178 -18.96 24.38 2.75
N LEU A 179 -17.80 24.73 2.22
CA LEU A 179 -17.46 26.05 1.72
C LEU A 179 -17.12 25.91 0.23
N TRP A 180 -17.66 26.81 -0.59
CA TRP A 180 -17.23 26.99 -1.96
C TRP A 180 -16.02 27.92 -1.99
N VAL A 181 -14.93 27.49 -2.63
CA VAL A 181 -13.72 28.28 -2.79
C VAL A 181 -13.45 28.45 -4.28
N ASP A 182 -13.65 29.68 -4.77
CA ASP A 182 -13.30 30.05 -6.14
C ASP A 182 -11.78 30.16 -6.29
N LEU A 183 -11.28 29.58 -7.37
CA LEU A 183 -9.89 29.61 -7.77
C LEU A 183 -9.75 30.28 -9.15
N PRO A 184 -8.53 30.72 -9.54
CA PRO A 184 -8.34 31.42 -10.81
C PRO A 184 -8.82 30.65 -12.04
N ARG A 185 -9.49 31.37 -12.97
CA ARG A 185 -9.93 30.91 -14.30
C ARG A 185 -10.82 29.65 -14.26
N ASP A 186 -11.97 29.77 -13.60
CA ASP A 186 -13.08 28.81 -13.58
C ASP A 186 -12.82 27.49 -12.84
N PHE A 187 -11.81 27.46 -11.96
CA PHE A 187 -11.63 26.37 -11.01
C PHE A 187 -12.36 26.67 -9.71
N ALA A 188 -12.94 25.65 -9.10
CA ALA A 188 -13.53 25.76 -7.78
C ALA A 188 -13.27 24.49 -6.97
N VAL A 189 -13.27 24.65 -5.65
CA VAL A 189 -13.12 23.54 -4.71
C VAL A 189 -14.25 23.60 -3.69
N LEU A 190 -14.88 22.45 -3.46
CA LEU A 190 -15.75 22.24 -2.32
C LEU A 190 -14.93 21.72 -1.15
N ALA A 191 -14.91 22.46 -0.05
CA ALA A 191 -14.17 22.11 1.16
C ALA A 191 -15.10 21.95 2.36
N GLY A 192 -15.10 20.77 2.98
CA GLY A 192 -15.81 20.47 4.22
C GLY A 192 -14.92 20.61 5.45
N LYS A 193 -15.55 20.67 6.63
CA LYS A 193 -14.81 20.61 7.91
C LYS A 193 -14.04 19.29 8.00
N ARG A 194 -12.87 19.30 8.64
CA ARG A 194 -12.09 18.07 8.88
C ARG A 194 -12.91 17.07 9.72
N ARG A 195 -12.89 15.77 9.37
CA ARG A 195 -13.51 14.72 10.21
C ARG A 195 -12.75 14.59 11.54
N ARG A 196 -13.46 14.35 12.64
CA ARG A 196 -12.85 14.22 13.98
C ARG A 196 -11.95 12.99 14.10
N ASP A 197 -12.20 11.96 13.28
CA ASP A 197 -11.48 10.68 13.30
C ASP A 197 -10.30 10.63 12.29
N ALA A 198 -9.83 11.79 11.83
CA ALA A 198 -8.70 11.86 10.90
C ALA A 198 -7.37 11.63 11.63
N ASN A 199 -6.61 10.59 11.24
CA ASN A 199 -5.24 10.41 11.68
C ASN A 199 -4.43 11.69 11.42
N VAL A 200 -3.86 12.27 12.47
CA VAL A 200 -2.85 13.33 12.36
C VAL A 200 -1.50 12.72 12.67
N ASP A 201 -1.04 11.82 11.80
CA ASP A 201 0.34 11.33 11.85
C ASP A 201 1.09 11.89 10.63
N PHE A 202 1.52 13.15 10.74
CA PHE A 202 2.70 13.59 10.01
C PHE A 202 3.86 13.53 11.01
N ILE A 203 4.52 12.38 11.06
CA ILE A 203 5.84 12.21 11.69
C ILE A 203 6.76 11.68 10.59
N PRO A 204 7.79 12.43 10.17
CA PRO A 204 8.78 11.92 9.22
C PRO A 204 9.46 10.67 9.81
N GLY A 205 9.33 9.52 9.15
CA GLY A 205 10.14 8.32 9.46
C GLY A 205 9.47 7.15 10.21
N GLN A 206 8.14 7.02 10.22
CA GLN A 206 7.48 5.80 10.71
C GLN A 206 6.38 5.34 9.73
N GLU A 207 6.50 4.09 9.27
CA GLU A 207 5.57 3.44 8.35
C GLU A 207 4.21 3.11 9.01
N THR A 208 3.19 3.16 8.17
CA THR A 208 1.94 2.35 8.17
C THR A 208 1.07 2.34 9.42
N GLY A 209 -0.02 3.11 9.34
CA GLY A 209 -1.14 3.03 10.28
C GLY A 209 -2.49 3.37 9.64
N SER A 210 -3.23 2.31 9.30
CA SER A 210 -4.70 2.14 9.35
C SER A 210 -5.63 3.18 8.68
N PHE A 211 -6.40 2.72 7.68
CA PHE A 211 -7.61 3.40 7.19
C PHE A 211 -8.81 2.44 7.16
N LEU A 212 -9.75 2.69 8.07
CA LEU A 212 -11.19 2.32 8.16
C LEU A 212 -11.72 1.06 7.44
N GLY A 213 -12.11 0.06 8.23
CA GLY A 213 -13.54 -0.25 8.40
C GLY A 213 -14.18 -1.45 7.68
N ARG A 214 -13.48 -2.19 6.81
CA ARG A 214 -14.06 -3.40 6.19
C ARG A 214 -13.49 -4.68 6.80
N VAL A 215 -14.40 -5.60 7.13
CA VAL A 215 -14.06 -6.99 7.48
C VAL A 215 -13.63 -7.69 6.20
N VAL A 216 -12.35 -8.08 6.11
CA VAL A 216 -11.78 -8.84 4.99
C VAL A 216 -11.48 -10.25 5.48
N THR A 217 -11.98 -11.26 4.77
CA THR A 217 -11.72 -12.65 5.15
C THR A 217 -10.27 -13.02 4.84
N LEU A 218 -9.75 -13.99 5.58
CA LEU A 218 -8.39 -14.49 5.38
C LEU A 218 -8.21 -15.06 3.98
N ARG A 219 -9.22 -15.77 3.45
CA ARG A 219 -9.19 -16.32 2.08
C ARG A 219 -9.10 -15.22 1.02
N GLU A 220 -9.95 -14.20 1.12
CA GLU A 220 -9.94 -13.07 0.18
C GLU A 220 -8.59 -12.35 0.20
N HIS A 221 -8.05 -12.08 1.40
CA HIS A 221 -6.76 -11.42 1.54
C HIS A 221 -5.61 -12.23 0.94
N LEU A 222 -5.48 -13.52 1.28
CA LEU A 222 -4.43 -14.37 0.75
C LEU A 222 -4.48 -14.49 -0.78
N ALA A 223 -5.69 -14.59 -1.36
CA ALA A 223 -5.88 -14.62 -2.81
C ALA A 223 -5.43 -13.30 -3.48
N HIS A 224 -5.76 -12.15 -2.89
CA HIS A 224 -5.32 -10.86 -3.41
C HIS A 224 -3.80 -10.67 -3.32
N VAL A 225 -3.18 -11.10 -2.20
CA VAL A 225 -1.73 -11.00 -2.02
C VAL A 225 -1.00 -11.92 -3.01
N ALA A 226 -1.50 -13.14 -3.23
CA ALA A 226 -0.97 -14.05 -4.24
C ALA A 226 -1.09 -13.47 -5.66
N GLN A 227 -2.22 -12.84 -6.00
CA GLN A 227 -2.41 -12.18 -7.30
C GLN A 227 -1.41 -11.03 -7.50
N TRP A 228 -1.20 -10.20 -6.47
CA TRP A 228 -0.21 -9.13 -6.54
C TRP A 228 1.23 -9.66 -6.67
N ALA A 229 1.57 -10.68 -5.89
CA ALA A 229 2.87 -11.35 -6.01
C ALA A 229 3.07 -11.88 -7.44
N ARG A 230 2.04 -12.48 -8.05
CA ARG A 230 2.08 -12.94 -9.45
C ARG A 230 2.32 -11.81 -10.44
N CYS A 231 1.57 -10.71 -10.33
CA CYS A 231 1.80 -9.53 -11.15
C CYS A 231 3.23 -8.99 -11.03
N PHE A 232 3.79 -8.96 -9.81
CA PHE A 232 5.15 -8.47 -9.59
C PHE A 232 6.20 -9.39 -10.19
N VAL A 233 6.15 -10.69 -9.94
CA VAL A 233 7.18 -11.62 -10.44
C VAL A 233 7.15 -11.74 -11.96
N ASP A 234 5.96 -11.66 -12.58
CA ASP A 234 5.82 -11.64 -14.04
C ASP A 234 6.36 -10.34 -14.64
N GLY A 235 6.05 -9.18 -14.04
CA GLY A 235 6.53 -7.88 -14.50
C GLY A 235 8.04 -7.70 -14.34
N LEU A 236 8.64 -8.35 -13.35
CA LEU A 236 10.09 -8.35 -13.10
C LEU A 236 10.85 -9.42 -13.92
N GLY A 237 10.13 -10.31 -14.62
CA GLY A 237 10.75 -11.36 -15.44
C GLY A 237 11.53 -12.40 -14.64
N LEU A 238 11.08 -12.73 -13.42
CA LEU A 238 11.73 -13.78 -12.62
C LEU A 238 11.63 -15.14 -13.30
N GLU A 239 12.60 -16.01 -13.03
CA GLU A 239 12.54 -17.41 -13.47
C GLU A 239 11.25 -18.06 -12.97
N PRO A 240 10.51 -18.82 -13.82
CA PRO A 240 9.20 -19.36 -13.47
C PRO A 240 9.17 -20.14 -12.15
N GLU A 241 10.24 -20.90 -11.88
CA GLU A 241 10.33 -21.70 -10.65
C GLU A 241 10.39 -20.83 -9.38
N ILE A 242 11.18 -19.77 -9.39
CA ILE A 242 11.29 -18.82 -8.26
C ILE A 242 10.00 -18.01 -8.13
N ALA A 243 9.44 -17.58 -9.27
CA ALA A 243 8.19 -16.84 -9.31
C ALA A 243 7.06 -17.63 -8.63
N ASP A 244 6.93 -18.93 -8.93
CA ASP A 244 5.91 -19.80 -8.36
C ASP A 244 6.08 -19.99 -6.86
N ASP A 245 7.32 -20.16 -6.38
CA ASP A 245 7.61 -20.24 -4.95
C ASP A 245 7.29 -18.92 -4.21
N VAL A 246 7.57 -17.76 -4.82
CA VAL A 246 7.20 -16.44 -4.26
C VAL A 246 5.68 -16.30 -4.14
N VAL A 247 4.92 -16.74 -5.14
CA VAL A 247 3.45 -16.68 -5.11
C VAL A 247 2.88 -17.67 -4.11
N LEU A 248 3.47 -18.86 -3.99
CA LEU A 248 3.10 -19.83 -2.96
C LEU A 248 3.39 -19.28 -1.56
N ALA A 249 4.50 -18.59 -1.34
CA ALA A 249 4.76 -17.93 -0.06
C ALA A 249 3.70 -16.86 0.24
N ALA A 250 3.37 -16.03 -0.76
CA ALA A 250 2.35 -14.98 -0.65
C ALA A 250 0.95 -15.53 -0.31
N SER A 251 0.54 -16.68 -0.88
CA SER A 251 -0.75 -17.30 -0.60
C SER A 251 -0.83 -17.97 0.78
N LEU A 252 0.31 -18.14 1.47
CA LEU A 252 0.42 -18.86 2.75
C LEU A 252 0.84 -17.97 3.93
N HIS A 253 1.39 -16.78 3.67
CA HIS A 253 2.13 -15.98 4.65
C HIS A 253 1.35 -15.68 5.94
N ASP A 254 0.03 -15.54 5.81
CA ASP A 254 -0.85 -15.03 6.87
C ASP A 254 -1.75 -16.11 7.50
N LEU A 255 -1.61 -17.38 7.11
CA LEU A 255 -2.46 -18.47 7.63
C LEU A 255 -2.39 -18.64 9.15
N GLY A 256 -1.29 -18.24 9.78
CA GLY A 256 -1.12 -18.21 11.23
C GLY A 256 -2.09 -17.26 11.95
N LYS A 257 -2.73 -16.32 11.24
CA LYS A 257 -3.84 -15.53 11.79
C LYS A 257 -5.05 -16.40 12.17
N ALA A 258 -5.13 -17.64 11.69
CA ALA A 258 -6.16 -18.59 12.07
C ALA A 258 -6.07 -19.07 13.53
N ASP A 259 -5.01 -18.71 14.29
CA ASP A 259 -4.99 -18.96 15.75
C ASP A 259 -6.28 -18.40 16.39
N PRO A 260 -7.07 -19.23 17.10
CA PRO A 260 -8.36 -18.81 17.66
C PRO A 260 -8.23 -17.59 18.58
N ARG A 261 -7.09 -17.43 19.27
CA ARG A 261 -6.82 -16.30 20.16
C ARG A 261 -6.50 -15.05 19.35
N PHE A 262 -5.80 -15.19 18.22
CA PHE A 262 -5.57 -14.07 17.29
C PHE A 262 -6.88 -13.61 16.63
N GLN A 263 -7.76 -14.55 16.25
CA GLN A 263 -9.09 -14.22 15.74
C GLN A 263 -9.95 -13.48 16.76
N GLN A 264 -9.84 -13.80 18.06
CA GLN A 264 -10.50 -13.01 19.11
C GLN A 264 -9.99 -11.56 19.15
N ILE A 265 -8.69 -11.32 18.94
CA ILE A 265 -8.15 -9.96 18.84
C ILE A 265 -8.78 -9.24 17.64
N LEU A 266 -8.83 -9.90 16.48
CA LEU A 266 -9.45 -9.33 15.27
C LEU A 266 -10.96 -9.09 15.43
N ALA A 267 -11.64 -9.87 16.26
CA ALA A 267 -13.05 -9.71 16.59
C ALA A 267 -13.32 -8.70 17.71
N GLY A 268 -12.32 -7.98 18.22
CA GLY A 268 -12.50 -6.95 19.26
C GLY A 268 -12.48 -7.45 20.68
N GLY A 269 -11.88 -8.63 20.90
CA GLY A 269 -11.87 -9.30 22.20
C GLY A 269 -13.22 -9.91 22.57
N ASP A 270 -14.13 -10.08 21.61
CA ASP A 270 -15.40 -10.77 21.78
C ASP A 270 -15.30 -12.22 21.28
N PRO A 271 -15.24 -13.22 22.19
CA PRO A 271 -15.12 -14.63 21.81
C PRO A 271 -16.38 -15.18 21.15
N VAL A 272 -17.57 -14.62 21.45
CA VAL A 272 -18.83 -15.06 20.81
C VAL A 272 -18.84 -14.59 19.38
N ARG A 273 -18.46 -13.32 19.13
CA ARG A 273 -18.31 -12.80 17.77
C ARG A 273 -17.28 -13.59 16.98
N ALA A 274 -16.13 -13.91 17.57
CA ALA A 274 -15.10 -14.71 16.91
C ALA A 274 -15.61 -16.12 16.51
N ALA A 275 -16.38 -16.77 17.38
CA ALA A 275 -16.95 -18.09 17.12
C ALA A 275 -18.11 -18.10 16.11
N GLN A 276 -18.79 -16.96 15.91
CA GLN A 276 -19.88 -16.80 14.93
C GLN A 276 -19.39 -16.46 13.53
N LEU A 277 -18.09 -16.22 13.34
CA LEU A 277 -17.53 -15.97 12.02
C LEU A 277 -17.52 -17.26 11.19
N ASN A 278 -18.16 -17.22 10.02
CA ASN A 278 -18.13 -18.34 9.07
C ASN A 278 -16.74 -18.54 8.45
N GLU A 279 -15.93 -17.47 8.40
CA GLU A 279 -14.56 -17.49 7.88
C GLU A 279 -13.61 -16.68 8.77
N PRO A 280 -12.35 -17.11 8.95
CA PRO A 280 -11.34 -16.34 9.65
C PRO A 280 -11.11 -14.98 9.00
N LEU A 281 -10.77 -13.97 9.80
CA LEU A 281 -10.48 -12.62 9.34
C LEU A 281 -8.97 -12.42 9.10
N ALA A 282 -8.62 -11.64 8.09
CA ALA A 282 -7.27 -11.10 7.92
C ALA A 282 -7.08 -9.77 8.65
N LYS A 283 -8.16 -8.98 8.79
CA LYS A 283 -8.17 -7.65 9.40
C LYS A 283 -9.43 -7.42 10.22
N SER A 284 -9.29 -6.64 11.29
CA SER A 284 -10.43 -6.15 12.06
C SER A 284 -11.03 -4.92 11.39
N GLY A 285 -12.37 -4.81 11.39
CA GLY A 285 -13.07 -3.59 10.99
C GLY A 285 -13.04 -2.50 12.06
N MET A 286 -12.23 -2.62 13.12
CA MET A 286 -12.17 -1.65 14.21
C MET A 286 -11.09 -0.61 13.94
N SER A 287 -11.39 0.65 14.26
CA SER A 287 -10.37 1.67 14.40
C SER A 287 -9.38 1.28 15.51
N PRO A 288 -8.14 1.81 15.50
CA PRO A 288 -7.23 1.68 16.63
C PRO A 288 -7.90 2.22 17.89
N ALA A 289 -8.50 1.34 18.69
CA ALA A 289 -9.04 1.70 19.99
C ALA A 289 -7.89 2.13 20.92
N ASP A 290 -8.20 2.95 21.91
CA ASP A 290 -7.25 3.41 22.93
C ASP A 290 -6.31 2.29 23.40
N ARG A 291 -5.04 2.62 23.66
CA ARG A 291 -4.00 1.67 24.10
C ARG A 291 -4.44 0.78 25.27
N ILE A 292 -5.30 1.30 26.14
CA ILE A 292 -5.91 0.59 27.27
C ILE A 292 -6.88 -0.52 26.78
N THR A 293 -7.71 -0.21 25.79
CA THR A 293 -8.64 -1.16 25.17
C THR A 293 -7.89 -2.28 24.45
N GLN A 294 -6.82 -1.95 23.72
CA GLN A 294 -5.96 -2.95 23.07
C GLN A 294 -5.28 -3.88 24.08
N GLN A 295 -4.76 -3.33 25.19
CA GLN A 295 -4.19 -4.16 26.27
C GLN A 295 -5.23 -5.10 26.90
N ARG A 296 -6.46 -4.63 27.09
CA ARG A 296 -7.57 -5.46 27.61
C ARG A 296 -7.94 -6.59 26.65
N ILE A 297 -8.05 -6.30 25.34
CA ILE A 297 -8.33 -7.29 24.29
C ILE A 297 -7.23 -8.34 24.26
N GLN A 298 -5.96 -7.91 24.24
CA GLN A 298 -4.80 -8.81 24.27
C GLN A 298 -4.84 -9.74 25.48
N THR A 299 -5.10 -9.19 26.68
CA THR A 299 -5.12 -9.96 27.92
C THR A 299 -6.26 -10.99 27.93
N ARG A 300 -7.44 -10.60 27.44
CA ARG A 300 -8.62 -11.48 27.37
C ARG A 300 -8.49 -12.59 26.33
N SER A 301 -7.83 -12.32 25.21
CA SER A 301 -7.64 -13.31 24.14
C SER A 301 -6.76 -14.49 24.54
N GLY A 302 -5.92 -14.31 25.57
CA GLY A 302 -4.89 -15.29 25.94
C GLY A 302 -3.78 -15.45 24.91
N PHE A 303 -3.73 -14.63 23.86
CA PHE A 303 -2.65 -14.66 22.87
C PHE A 303 -1.35 -14.17 23.52
N PRO A 304 -0.27 -14.97 23.55
CA PRO A 304 0.94 -14.61 24.30
C PRO A 304 1.60 -13.37 23.71
N ARG A 305 2.02 -12.45 24.59
CA ARG A 305 2.63 -11.18 24.18
C ARG A 305 3.94 -11.45 23.44
N GLY A 306 4.11 -10.82 22.29
CA GLY A 306 5.30 -10.99 21.44
C GLY A 306 5.17 -12.11 20.41
N THR A 307 4.13 -12.96 20.51
CA THR A 307 3.87 -13.99 19.49
C THR A 307 3.61 -13.34 18.14
N ARG A 308 4.14 -13.99 17.11
CA ARG A 308 4.17 -13.53 15.72
C ARG A 308 3.37 -14.51 14.88
N HIS A 309 2.36 -14.03 14.16
CA HIS A 309 1.46 -14.91 13.40
C HIS A 309 2.19 -15.57 12.22
N GLU A 310 3.22 -14.92 11.67
CA GLU A 310 4.09 -15.46 10.63
C GLU A 310 4.76 -16.79 11.03
N LEU A 311 5.13 -16.97 12.30
CA LEU A 311 5.73 -18.22 12.77
C LEU A 311 4.69 -19.33 12.88
N MET A 312 3.45 -18.98 13.26
CA MET A 312 2.34 -19.92 13.23
C MET A 312 2.01 -20.33 11.79
N SER A 313 2.11 -19.40 10.81
CA SER A 313 1.99 -19.73 9.38
C SER A 313 3.03 -20.75 8.97
N VAL A 314 4.32 -20.54 9.28
CA VAL A 314 5.39 -21.51 8.99
C VAL A 314 5.07 -22.89 9.57
N ALA A 315 4.61 -22.95 10.82
CA ALA A 315 4.26 -24.20 11.49
C ALA A 315 3.06 -24.93 10.88
N LEU A 316 2.11 -24.20 10.29
CA LEU A 316 0.95 -24.78 9.61
C LEU A 316 1.31 -25.34 8.23
N VAL A 317 2.23 -24.68 7.52
CA VAL A 317 2.43 -24.91 6.08
C VAL A 317 3.65 -25.76 5.75
N GLU A 318 4.49 -26.12 6.74
CA GLU A 318 5.74 -26.86 6.52
C GLU A 318 5.55 -28.12 5.65
N GLU A 319 4.53 -28.93 5.95
CA GLU A 319 4.29 -30.19 5.22
C GLU A 319 3.84 -29.96 3.78
N ILE A 320 2.88 -29.04 3.55
CA ILE A 320 2.36 -28.78 2.21
C ILE A 320 3.40 -28.08 1.33
N VAL A 321 4.17 -27.16 1.90
CA VAL A 321 5.25 -26.46 1.19
C VAL A 321 6.35 -27.44 0.77
N ARG A 322 6.73 -28.39 1.62
CA ARG A 322 7.71 -29.44 1.23
C ARG A 322 7.23 -30.33 0.07
N ARG A 323 5.93 -30.42 -0.17
CA ARG A 323 5.35 -31.22 -1.26
C ARG A 323 5.14 -30.42 -2.54
N GLN A 324 4.81 -29.13 -2.43
CA GLN A 324 4.40 -28.29 -3.56
C GLN A 324 5.52 -27.38 -4.08
N ALA A 325 6.35 -26.83 -3.19
CA ALA A 325 7.37 -25.86 -3.56
C ALA A 325 8.54 -26.51 -4.29
N ARG A 326 9.19 -25.74 -5.17
CA ARG A 326 10.46 -26.13 -5.80
C ARG A 326 11.59 -26.00 -4.80
N ASP A 327 11.67 -24.83 -4.17
CA ASP A 327 12.54 -24.52 -3.04
C ASP A 327 11.70 -24.29 -1.79
N TRP A 328 11.36 -25.39 -1.11
CA TRP A 328 10.59 -25.35 0.14
C TRP A 328 11.27 -24.52 1.23
N GLU A 329 12.60 -24.40 1.23
CA GLU A 329 13.31 -23.54 2.16
C GLU A 329 13.03 -22.06 1.85
N LEU A 330 13.05 -21.66 0.58
CA LEU A 330 12.71 -20.30 0.19
C LEU A 330 11.29 -19.93 0.62
N VAL A 331 10.30 -20.78 0.32
CA VAL A 331 8.89 -20.52 0.63
C VAL A 331 8.69 -20.36 2.14
N LEU A 332 9.21 -21.29 2.96
CA LEU A 332 9.07 -21.18 4.41
C LEU A 332 9.82 -19.98 4.99
N HIS A 333 10.90 -19.54 4.36
CA HIS A 333 11.61 -18.33 4.76
C HIS A 333 10.79 -17.07 4.47
N LEU A 334 10.28 -16.93 3.26
CA LEU A 334 9.44 -15.79 2.85
C LEU A 334 8.16 -15.69 3.69
N VAL A 335 7.52 -16.82 3.99
CA VAL A 335 6.39 -16.89 4.94
C VAL A 335 6.80 -16.41 6.33
N GLY A 336 7.96 -16.84 6.85
CA GLY A 336 8.41 -16.47 8.19
C GLY A 336 8.99 -15.06 8.32
N SER A 337 9.45 -14.45 7.22
CA SER A 337 10.19 -13.18 7.23
C SER A 337 9.41 -11.97 6.75
N HIS A 338 8.13 -12.12 6.39
CA HIS A 338 7.35 -11.03 5.79
C HIS A 338 7.14 -9.82 6.72
N HIS A 339 7.31 -9.94 8.05
CA HIS A 339 7.37 -8.78 8.97
C HIS A 339 8.79 -8.38 9.40
N GLY A 340 9.83 -8.88 8.72
CA GLY A 340 11.23 -8.57 8.97
C GLY A 340 11.93 -9.43 10.04
N TRP A 341 11.20 -10.34 10.71
CA TRP A 341 11.78 -11.36 11.60
C TRP A 341 12.38 -12.53 10.81
N CYS A 342 12.98 -13.51 11.49
CA CYS A 342 13.62 -14.67 10.85
C CYS A 342 14.81 -14.30 9.96
N ARG A 343 15.42 -13.13 10.19
CA ARG A 343 16.60 -12.60 9.48
C ARG A 343 17.78 -12.30 10.43
N PRO A 344 18.43 -13.32 11.04
CA PRO A 344 18.12 -14.75 10.94
C PRO A 344 17.19 -15.26 12.07
N PHE A 345 16.90 -14.46 13.09
CA PHE A 345 16.30 -14.97 14.32
C PHE A 345 14.79 -14.75 14.40
N ALA A 346 14.07 -15.79 14.78
CA ALA A 346 12.68 -15.69 15.22
C ALA A 346 12.62 -15.19 16.68
N PRO A 347 11.68 -14.30 17.03
CA PRO A 347 11.57 -13.80 18.40
C PRO A 347 11.13 -14.91 19.36
N PRO A 348 11.86 -15.13 20.48
CA PRO A 348 11.49 -16.15 21.44
C PRO A 348 10.21 -15.73 22.20
N THR A 349 9.17 -16.54 22.05
CA THR A 349 7.93 -16.37 22.81
C THR A 349 7.57 -17.68 23.49
N VAL A 350 7.13 -17.62 24.75
CA VAL A 350 6.64 -18.76 25.50
C VAL A 350 5.12 -18.73 25.45
N ASP A 351 4.52 -19.81 24.95
CA ASP A 351 3.08 -20.02 25.00
C ASP A 351 2.75 -20.88 26.25
N PRO A 352 2.21 -20.29 27.33
CA PRO A 352 1.92 -21.02 28.57
C PRO A 352 0.72 -21.97 28.43
N ALA A 353 -0.10 -21.82 27.39
CA ALA A 353 -1.26 -22.67 27.14
C ALA A 353 -1.35 -23.01 25.64
N PRO A 354 -0.50 -23.93 25.15
CA PRO A 354 -0.45 -24.24 23.73
C PRO A 354 -1.76 -24.82 23.20
N VAL A 355 -2.13 -24.42 21.99
CA VAL A 355 -3.35 -24.85 21.30
C VAL A 355 -3.00 -25.53 19.98
N LEU A 356 -3.89 -26.39 19.51
CA LEU A 356 -3.88 -26.85 18.13
C LEU A 356 -4.61 -25.79 17.28
N VAL A 357 -3.94 -25.30 16.25
CA VAL A 357 -4.52 -24.42 15.24
C VAL A 357 -4.80 -25.25 14.01
N GLU A 358 -6.02 -25.12 13.47
CA GLU A 358 -6.46 -25.80 12.26
C GLU A 358 -6.99 -24.75 11.27
N VAL A 359 -6.64 -24.88 10.00
CA VAL A 359 -7.13 -24.00 8.93
C VAL A 359 -7.34 -24.80 7.65
N GLU A 360 -8.45 -24.56 6.97
CA GLU A 360 -8.72 -25.13 5.65
C GLU A 360 -7.99 -24.32 4.56
N TYR A 361 -7.16 -25.00 3.79
CA TYR A 361 -6.46 -24.42 2.64
C TYR A 361 -6.55 -25.38 1.45
N GLU A 362 -7.16 -24.92 0.35
CA GLU A 362 -7.36 -25.69 -0.89
C GLU A 362 -7.95 -27.10 -0.69
N GLY A 363 -8.92 -27.22 0.22
CA GLY A 363 -9.58 -28.49 0.54
C GLY A 363 -8.75 -29.45 1.41
N THR A 364 -7.64 -28.97 1.97
CA THR A 364 -6.82 -29.69 2.95
C THR A 364 -6.83 -28.97 4.29
N THR A 365 -7.10 -29.70 5.37
CA THR A 365 -6.95 -29.19 6.73
C THR A 365 -5.47 -29.16 7.14
N LEU A 366 -4.91 -27.96 7.26
CA LEU A 366 -3.57 -27.75 7.81
C LEU A 366 -3.62 -27.69 9.33
N ARG A 367 -2.61 -28.26 10.00
CA ARG A 367 -2.57 -28.41 11.45
C ARG A 367 -1.21 -28.03 12.01
N GLY A 368 -1.20 -27.19 13.04
CA GLY A 368 0.03 -26.76 13.71
C GLY A 368 -0.22 -26.51 15.19
N ARG A 369 0.78 -26.77 16.04
CA ARG A 369 0.71 -26.41 17.45
C ARG A 369 1.29 -25.02 17.66
N SER A 370 0.66 -24.20 18.51
CA SER A 370 1.14 -22.85 18.80
C SER A 370 2.48 -22.83 19.54
N ASN A 371 2.87 -23.92 20.22
CA ASN A 371 4.23 -24.13 20.72
C ASN A 371 5.13 -24.76 19.64
N HIS A 372 5.23 -24.14 18.48
CA HIS A 372 5.96 -24.66 17.32
C HIS A 372 7.49 -24.69 17.48
N HIS A 373 8.05 -24.10 18.54
CA HIS A 373 9.50 -24.10 18.84
C HIS A 373 10.41 -23.49 17.75
N LEU A 374 9.86 -22.70 16.82
CA LEU A 374 10.64 -22.11 15.70
C LEU A 374 11.70 -21.09 16.15
N ALA A 375 11.58 -20.54 17.37
CA ALA A 375 12.61 -19.69 17.97
C ALA A 375 13.69 -20.48 18.74
N SER A 376 13.54 -21.80 18.89
CA SER A 376 14.52 -22.64 19.57
C SER A 376 15.77 -22.84 18.71
N VAL A 377 16.92 -23.01 19.37
CA VAL A 377 18.18 -23.40 18.70
C VAL A 377 17.96 -24.73 17.97
N GLY A 378 18.39 -24.80 16.70
CA GLY A 378 18.21 -25.99 15.87
C GLY A 378 16.82 -26.15 15.24
N SER A 379 15.94 -25.14 15.34
CA SER A 379 14.65 -25.14 14.64
C SER A 379 14.76 -25.11 13.11
N GLY A 380 15.94 -24.80 12.58
CA GLY A 380 16.19 -24.65 11.15
C GLY A 380 15.92 -23.24 10.61
N VAL A 381 15.31 -22.32 11.39
CA VAL A 381 15.04 -20.94 10.92
C VAL A 381 16.34 -20.19 10.62
N THR A 382 17.30 -20.25 11.54
CA THR A 382 18.60 -19.57 11.39
C THR A 382 19.40 -20.17 10.25
N GLU A 383 19.45 -21.50 10.17
CA GLU A 383 20.18 -22.26 9.16
C GLU A 383 19.61 -21.99 7.76
N ARG A 384 18.28 -21.91 7.63
CA ARG A 384 17.57 -21.60 6.39
C ARG A 384 17.94 -20.21 5.87
N PHE A 385 17.92 -19.18 6.72
CA PHE A 385 18.34 -17.83 6.31
C PHE A 385 19.75 -17.83 5.72
N TRP A 386 20.71 -18.46 6.38
CA TRP A 386 22.09 -18.51 5.88
C TRP A 386 22.24 -19.41 4.65
N SER A 387 21.48 -20.51 4.56
CA SER A 387 21.42 -21.37 3.38
C SER A 387 20.91 -20.62 2.15
N LEU A 388 19.84 -19.84 2.31
CA LEU A 388 19.25 -19.04 1.23
C LEU A 388 20.15 -17.88 0.83
N ASN A 389 20.79 -17.19 1.76
CA ASN A 389 21.78 -16.16 1.43
C ASN A 389 22.94 -16.71 0.60
N ARG A 390 23.35 -17.98 0.81
CA ARG A 390 24.37 -18.62 -0.02
C ARG A 390 23.87 -18.98 -1.43
N ARG A 391 22.58 -19.28 -1.59
CA ARG A 391 21.96 -19.65 -2.88
C ARG A 391 21.57 -18.46 -3.73
N TYR A 392 20.88 -17.49 -3.13
CA TYR A 392 20.29 -16.34 -3.81
C TYR A 392 21.12 -15.06 -3.64
N GLY A 393 22.16 -15.09 -2.82
CA GLY A 393 22.90 -13.89 -2.44
C GLY A 393 22.12 -13.01 -1.44
N VAL A 394 22.84 -12.14 -0.73
CA VAL A 394 22.24 -11.26 0.28
C VAL A 394 21.23 -10.27 -0.31
N HIS A 395 21.49 -9.78 -1.52
CA HIS A 395 20.58 -8.88 -2.22
C HIS A 395 19.41 -9.62 -2.87
N GLY A 396 19.66 -10.80 -3.47
CA GLY A 396 18.60 -11.59 -4.10
C GLY A 396 17.58 -12.07 -3.09
N LEU A 397 18.01 -12.58 -1.93
CA LEU A 397 17.07 -12.96 -0.86
C LEU A 397 16.29 -11.76 -0.35
N ALA A 398 16.94 -10.62 -0.11
CA ALA A 398 16.28 -9.40 0.33
C ALA A 398 15.26 -8.87 -0.68
N TRP A 399 15.54 -9.03 -1.98
CA TRP A 399 14.63 -8.64 -3.05
C TRP A 399 13.38 -9.54 -3.08
N LEU A 400 13.54 -10.86 -2.97
CA LEU A 400 12.40 -11.80 -2.90
C LEU A 400 11.52 -11.55 -1.67
N GLU A 401 12.13 -11.24 -0.52
CA GLU A 401 11.42 -10.81 0.69
C GLU A 401 10.62 -9.52 0.44
N ALA A 402 11.21 -8.54 -0.25
CA ALA A 402 10.55 -7.28 -0.57
C ALA A 402 9.33 -7.47 -1.49
N ILE A 403 9.40 -8.39 -2.45
CA ILE A 403 8.26 -8.70 -3.34
C ILE A 403 7.05 -9.18 -2.54
N VAL A 404 7.23 -10.15 -1.62
CA VAL A 404 6.14 -10.66 -0.78
C VAL A 404 5.60 -9.58 0.14
N ARG A 405 6.48 -8.77 0.74
CA ARG A 405 6.08 -7.64 1.61
C ARG A 405 5.26 -6.59 0.87
N LEU A 406 5.70 -6.19 -0.31
CA LEU A 406 4.97 -5.23 -1.14
C LEU A 406 3.64 -5.82 -1.61
N ALA A 407 3.59 -7.12 -1.92
CA ALA A 407 2.35 -7.78 -2.31
C ALA A 407 1.34 -7.81 -1.16
N ASP A 408 1.78 -8.08 0.07
CA ASP A 408 0.93 -7.94 1.26
C ASP A 408 0.42 -6.51 1.41
N HIS A 409 1.32 -5.50 1.34
CA HIS A 409 0.91 -4.09 1.43
C HIS A 409 -0.17 -3.73 0.39
N ARG A 410 -0.02 -4.14 -0.87
CA ARG A 410 -1.03 -3.90 -1.93
C ARG A 410 -2.32 -4.70 -1.74
N GLY A 411 -2.24 -5.98 -1.35
CA GLY A 411 -3.42 -6.79 -1.03
C GLY A 411 -4.18 -6.23 0.18
N SER A 412 -3.43 -5.59 1.08
CA SER A 412 -3.92 -4.85 2.22
C SER A 412 -4.63 -3.54 1.87
N GLU A 413 -4.26 -2.87 0.78
CA GLU A 413 -4.88 -1.63 0.25
C GLU A 413 -6.23 -1.92 -0.45
N ARG A 414 -6.29 -2.95 -1.32
CA ARG A 414 -7.51 -3.29 -2.09
C ARG A 414 -8.69 -3.81 -1.27
N GLY A 415 -8.48 -4.18 0.00
CA GLY A 415 -9.59 -4.46 0.93
C GLY A 415 -10.53 -3.26 1.17
N GLY A 416 -10.13 -2.06 0.73
CA GLY A 416 -10.89 -0.81 0.87
C GLY A 416 -11.64 -0.32 -0.37
N VAL A 417 -11.55 -0.99 -1.53
CA VAL A 417 -12.21 -0.52 -2.76
C VAL A 417 -12.95 -1.69 -3.41
N ARG A 418 -14.27 -1.57 -3.56
CA ARG A 418 -15.06 -2.35 -4.51
C ARG A 418 -15.48 -1.42 -5.63
#